data_AF-A0A8J8K516-F1
#
_entry.id   AF-A0A8J8K516-F1
#
_cell.length_a   1.000
_cell.length_b   1.000
_cell.length_c   1.000
_cell.angle_alpha   90.00
_cell.angle_beta   90.00
_cell.angle_gamma   90.00
#
_symmetry.space_group_name_H-M   'P 1'
#
loop_
_entity.id
_entity.type
_entity.pdbx_description
1 polymer ?
#
loop_
_entity_poly.entity_id
_entity_poly.type
_entity_poly.pdbx_seq_one_letter_code
_entity_poly.pdbx_strand_id
1 'polypeptide(L)'
;MENSKTENNNFVVLGIILLVLVIFLFVSQTSIFKFSQDETNLYSSSKIEKVTEKIIINPCEGLSGESLNFCELKNQKCETDTCYFQKAQINKDESICFEIKDENLRVGCSVVQTETKVFVNSVKNNDITICNSLTNNRVDDCRDNYYLSQKYNYGNTSLCNSIKNQELLTRCLE
;
A
#
# COMPACT_ATOMS: atom_id res chain seq x y z
N MET A 1 72.53 -1.31 14.77
CA MET A 1 71.60 -2.32 14.22
C MET A 1 70.23 -2.09 14.85
N GLU A 2 69.52 -1.03 14.45
CA GLU A 2 68.12 -0.78 14.81
C GLU A 2 67.54 0.04 13.67
N ASN A 3 66.92 -0.62 12.69
CA ASN A 3 66.06 0.06 11.69
C ASN A 3 65.20 -0.91 10.83
N SER A 4 65.10 -2.20 11.21
CA SER A 4 64.44 -3.21 10.37
C SER A 4 63.02 -3.59 10.80
N LYS A 5 62.42 -2.95 11.82
CA LYS A 5 61.16 -3.44 12.42
C LYS A 5 59.91 -2.71 11.96
N THR A 6 60.02 -1.64 11.17
CA THR A 6 58.89 -0.76 10.85
C THR A 6 58.20 -1.08 9.51
N GLU A 7 58.84 -1.84 8.61
CA GLU A 7 58.26 -2.11 7.27
C GLU A 7 57.12 -3.13 7.26
N ASN A 8 57.06 -4.05 8.25
CA ASN A 8 56.06 -5.13 8.22
C ASN A 8 54.63 -4.67 8.61
N ASN A 9 54.49 -3.55 9.34
CA ASN A 9 53.18 -3.09 9.80
C ASN A 9 52.39 -2.39 8.68
N ASN A 10 53.08 -1.76 7.74
CA ASN A 10 52.42 -1.03 6.64
C ASN A 10 51.73 -1.99 5.66
N PHE A 11 52.31 -3.17 5.43
CA PHE A 11 51.72 -4.18 4.54
C PHE A 11 50.43 -4.77 5.10
N VAL A 12 50.38 -5.00 6.41
CA VAL A 12 49.19 -5.52 7.10
C VAL A 12 48.06 -4.49 7.06
N VAL A 13 48.36 -3.21 7.29
CA VAL A 13 47.36 -2.13 7.23
C VAL A 13 46.82 -1.96 5.82
N LEU A 14 47.67 -2.02 4.79
CA LEU A 14 47.23 -1.92 3.39
C LEU A 14 46.29 -3.09 3.00
N GLY A 15 46.60 -4.30 3.48
CA GLY A 15 45.77 -5.49 3.26
C GLY A 15 44.38 -5.37 3.88
N ILE A 16 44.26 -4.83 5.09
CA ILE A 16 42.97 -4.63 5.77
C ILE A 16 42.13 -3.59 5.02
N ILE A 17 42.74 -2.50 4.55
CA ILE A 17 42.04 -1.44 3.80
C ILE A 17 41.47 -1.99 2.48
N LEU A 18 42.25 -2.79 1.74
CA LEU A 18 41.80 -3.43 0.51
C LEU A 18 40.63 -4.40 0.75
N LEU A 19 40.69 -5.18 1.84
CA LEU A 19 39.63 -6.13 2.18
C LEU A 19 38.30 -5.43 2.51
N VAL A 20 38.34 -4.30 3.23
CA VAL A 20 37.14 -3.50 3.54
C VAL A 20 36.53 -2.89 2.27
N LEU A 21 37.35 -2.41 1.34
CA LEU A 21 36.87 -1.86 0.06
C LEU A 21 36.16 -2.92 -0.80
N VAL A 22 36.69 -4.15 -0.83
CA VAL A 22 36.06 -5.27 -1.57
C VAL A 22 34.68 -5.58 -0.98
N ILE A 23 34.55 -5.66 0.35
CA ILE A 23 33.26 -5.90 1.01
C ILE A 23 32.24 -4.80 0.66
N PHE A 24 32.67 -3.53 0.65
CA PHE A 24 31.80 -2.40 0.32
C PHE A 24 31.26 -2.49 -1.12
N LEU A 25 32.08 -2.94 -2.07
CA LEU A 25 31.66 -3.17 -3.46
C LEU A 25 30.62 -4.31 -3.57
N PHE A 26 30.78 -5.39 -2.80
CA PHE A 26 29.81 -6.49 -2.78
C PHE A 26 28.45 -6.06 -2.18
N VAL A 27 28.45 -5.23 -1.13
CA VAL A 27 27.20 -4.72 -0.53
C VAL A 27 26.45 -3.80 -1.49
N SER A 28 27.16 -3.03 -2.33
CA SER A 28 26.51 -2.12 -3.29
C SER A 28 25.78 -2.80 -4.46
N GLN A 29 26.13 -4.04 -4.79
CA GLN A 29 25.55 -4.77 -5.94
C GLN A 29 24.19 -5.42 -5.62
N THR A 30 23.80 -5.54 -4.35
CA THR A 30 22.57 -6.25 -3.97
C THR A 30 21.31 -5.39 -4.02
N SER A 31 21.42 -4.08 -4.30
CA SER A 31 20.27 -3.15 -4.29
C SER A 31 19.56 -2.98 -5.65
N ILE A 32 19.91 -3.76 -6.68
CA ILE A 32 19.29 -3.67 -8.02
C ILE A 32 18.71 -5.03 -8.44
N PHE A 33 17.83 -5.62 -7.62
CA PHE A 33 16.90 -6.62 -8.14
C PHE A 33 15.58 -5.92 -8.45
N LYS A 34 15.50 -5.36 -9.67
CA LYS A 34 14.26 -4.82 -10.22
C LYS A 34 13.28 -5.98 -10.39
N PHE A 35 12.17 -5.88 -9.67
CA PHE A 35 10.95 -6.65 -9.86
C PHE A 35 10.55 -6.58 -11.34
N SER A 36 10.73 -7.70 -12.05
CA SER A 36 10.29 -7.87 -13.44
C SER A 36 8.79 -8.13 -13.42
N GLN A 37 7.99 -7.16 -13.86
CA GLN A 37 6.61 -7.41 -14.27
C GLN A 37 6.66 -8.16 -15.61
N ASP A 38 6.35 -9.45 -15.56
CA ASP A 38 5.96 -10.22 -16.75
C ASP A 38 4.59 -9.72 -17.22
N GLU A 39 4.59 -8.68 -18.06
CA GLU A 39 3.52 -8.44 -19.02
C GLU A 39 3.99 -8.96 -20.39
N THR A 40 3.67 -10.21 -20.71
CA THR A 40 3.61 -10.64 -22.10
C THR A 40 2.19 -11.03 -22.46
N ASN A 41 1.50 -10.04 -23.02
CA ASN A 41 0.47 -10.21 -24.02
C ASN A 41 0.92 -11.22 -25.08
N LEU A 42 0.15 -12.29 -25.30
CA LEU A 42 0.18 -13.02 -26.56
C LEU A 42 -1.25 -13.18 -27.09
N TYR A 43 -1.74 -12.10 -27.71
CA TYR A 43 -2.94 -12.07 -28.51
C TYR A 43 -2.63 -12.69 -29.88
N SER A 44 -2.87 -14.00 -30.03
CA SER A 44 -2.87 -14.67 -31.33
C SER A 44 -4.21 -14.43 -32.00
N SER A 45 -4.22 -13.49 -32.95
CA SER A 45 -5.36 -13.23 -33.83
C SER A 45 -5.50 -14.36 -34.86
N SER A 46 -6.17 -15.45 -34.48
CA SER A 46 -6.73 -16.40 -35.43
C SER A 46 -8.19 -16.03 -35.75
N LYS A 47 -8.50 -16.07 -37.04
CA LYS A 47 -9.76 -15.68 -37.66
C LYS A 47 -10.83 -16.73 -37.28
N ILE A 48 -11.50 -16.55 -36.14
CA ILE A 48 -12.62 -17.40 -35.71
C ILE A 48 -13.94 -16.74 -36.09
N GLU A 49 -14.69 -17.48 -36.90
CA GLU A 49 -16.04 -17.19 -37.34
C GLU A 49 -17.01 -17.19 -36.14
N LYS A 50 -17.81 -16.12 -36.04
CA LYS A 50 -18.59 -15.74 -34.85
C LYS A 50 -19.70 -16.74 -34.52
N VAL A 51 -19.48 -17.57 -33.51
CA VAL A 51 -20.51 -18.02 -32.57
C VAL A 51 -20.04 -17.63 -31.18
N THR A 52 -20.23 -16.36 -30.81
CA THR A 52 -19.98 -15.89 -29.44
C THR A 52 -21.13 -16.33 -28.55
N GLU A 53 -21.11 -17.60 -28.17
CA GLU A 53 -21.77 -18.04 -26.95
C GLU A 53 -21.05 -17.34 -25.80
N LYS A 54 -21.73 -16.38 -25.17
CA LYS A 54 -21.17 -15.55 -24.11
C LYS A 54 -20.99 -16.43 -22.88
N ILE A 55 -19.82 -17.04 -22.73
CA ILE A 55 -19.46 -17.78 -21.52
C ILE A 55 -19.54 -16.79 -20.35
N ILE A 56 -20.53 -16.95 -19.48
CA ILE A 56 -20.67 -16.18 -18.25
C ILE A 56 -19.70 -16.81 -17.25
N ILE A 57 -18.44 -16.38 -17.29
CA ILE A 57 -17.46 -16.75 -16.27
C ILE A 57 -17.82 -15.97 -15.00
N ASN A 58 -18.00 -16.66 -13.87
CA ASN A 58 -18.19 -15.99 -12.59
C ASN A 58 -16.88 -15.27 -12.25
N PRO A 59 -16.87 -13.92 -12.10
CA PRO A 59 -15.65 -13.17 -11.84
C PRO A 59 -14.96 -13.51 -10.52
N CYS A 60 -15.62 -14.28 -9.64
CA CYS A 60 -15.09 -14.72 -8.35
C CYS A 60 -14.65 -16.20 -8.31
N GLU A 61 -14.69 -16.91 -9.45
CA GLU A 61 -14.29 -18.31 -9.52
C GLU A 61 -12.80 -18.50 -9.16
N GLY A 62 -12.50 -19.46 -8.29
CA GLY A 62 -11.13 -19.78 -7.85
C GLY A 62 -10.63 -18.98 -6.64
N LEU A 63 -11.41 -18.03 -6.11
CA LEU A 63 -11.11 -17.36 -4.84
C LEU A 63 -11.58 -18.19 -3.64
N SER A 64 -10.94 -18.01 -2.48
CA SER A 64 -11.34 -18.63 -1.22
C SER A 64 -11.19 -17.67 -0.04
N GLY A 65 -11.86 -17.98 1.08
CA GLY A 65 -11.80 -17.20 2.32
C GLY A 65 -12.31 -15.76 2.17
N GLU A 66 -11.60 -14.80 2.78
CA GLU A 66 -11.98 -13.39 2.77
C GLU A 66 -12.00 -12.77 1.37
N SER A 67 -11.13 -13.24 0.48
CA SER A 67 -11.05 -12.74 -0.90
C SER A 67 -12.29 -13.10 -1.70
N LEU A 68 -12.88 -14.28 -1.46
CA LEU A 68 -14.14 -14.68 -2.07
C LEU A 68 -15.29 -13.78 -1.60
N ASN A 69 -15.42 -13.59 -0.28
CA ASN A 69 -16.46 -12.73 0.31
C ASN A 69 -16.41 -11.30 -0.24
N PHE A 70 -15.21 -10.72 -0.35
CA PHE A 70 -15.02 -9.38 -0.90
C PHE A 70 -15.45 -9.30 -2.38
N CYS A 71 -15.08 -10.31 -3.18
CA CYS A 71 -15.44 -10.37 -4.59
C CYS A 71 -16.96 -10.53 -4.79
N GLU A 72 -17.60 -11.41 -4.01
CA GLU A 72 -19.04 -11.62 -4.06
C GLU A 72 -19.78 -10.34 -3.71
N LEU A 73 -19.41 -9.68 -2.61
CA LEU A 73 -20.07 -8.45 -2.15
C LEU A 73 -19.88 -7.29 -3.13
N LYS A 74 -18.72 -7.23 -3.81
CA LYS A 74 -18.46 -6.27 -4.88
C LYS A 74 -19.40 -6.45 -6.07
N ASN A 75 -19.71 -7.69 -6.45
CA ASN A 75 -20.55 -8.02 -7.60
C ASN A 75 -22.04 -8.19 -7.27
N GLN A 76 -22.38 -8.32 -5.99
CA GLN A 76 -23.75 -8.53 -5.52
C GLN A 76 -24.65 -7.33 -5.86
N LYS A 77 -25.90 -7.61 -6.26
CA LYS A 77 -26.96 -6.59 -6.31
C LYS A 77 -27.44 -6.30 -4.90
N CYS A 78 -27.49 -5.02 -4.53
CA CYS A 78 -27.92 -4.62 -3.19
C CYS A 78 -29.41 -4.32 -3.16
N GLU A 79 -30.09 -4.81 -2.12
CA GLU A 79 -31.51 -4.54 -1.85
C GLU A 79 -31.72 -3.82 -0.52
N THR A 80 -30.71 -3.79 0.35
CA THR A 80 -30.75 -3.17 1.67
C THR A 80 -29.73 -2.04 1.79
N ASP A 81 -30.03 -1.06 2.63
CA ASP A 81 -29.13 0.08 2.88
C ASP A 81 -27.76 -0.36 3.43
N THR A 82 -27.74 -1.36 4.31
CA THR A 82 -26.50 -1.95 4.83
C THR A 82 -25.63 -2.55 3.71
N CYS A 83 -26.25 -3.20 2.71
CA CYS A 83 -25.52 -3.71 1.56
C CYS A 83 -24.89 -2.57 0.76
N TYR A 84 -25.66 -1.51 0.46
CA TYR A 84 -25.14 -0.34 -0.25
C TYR A 84 -24.01 0.35 0.50
N PHE A 85 -24.12 0.48 1.82
CA PHE A 85 -23.06 1.02 2.68
C PHE A 85 -21.77 0.19 2.59
N GLN A 86 -21.85 -1.13 2.75
CA GLN A 86 -20.69 -2.02 2.64
C GLN A 86 -20.10 -1.99 1.23
N LYS A 87 -20.94 -1.98 0.21
CA LYS A 87 -20.52 -1.91 -1.19
C LYS A 87 -19.80 -0.60 -1.51
N ALA A 88 -20.26 0.52 -0.95
CA ALA A 88 -19.57 1.81 -1.05
C ALA A 88 -18.17 1.74 -0.42
N GLN A 89 -18.03 1.13 0.76
CA GLN A 89 -16.72 0.94 1.43
C GLN A 89 -15.76 0.06 0.63
N ILE A 90 -16.25 -1.06 0.11
CA ILE A 90 -15.48 -2.01 -0.71
C ILE A 90 -15.02 -1.37 -2.01
N ASN A 91 -15.91 -0.67 -2.71
CA ASN A 91 -15.60 -0.05 -3.99
C ASN A 91 -14.90 1.30 -3.86
N LYS A 92 -14.88 1.88 -2.65
CA LYS A 92 -14.42 3.25 -2.40
C LYS A 92 -15.14 4.27 -3.30
N ASP A 93 -16.44 4.06 -3.48
CA ASP A 93 -17.28 4.81 -4.41
C ASP A 93 -18.42 5.49 -3.66
N GLU A 94 -18.28 6.81 -3.50
CA GLU A 94 -19.25 7.69 -2.86
C GLU A 94 -20.60 7.69 -3.58
N SER A 95 -20.62 7.46 -4.90
CA SER A 95 -21.87 7.48 -5.66
C SER A 95 -22.85 6.40 -5.19
N ILE A 96 -22.34 5.29 -4.65
CA ILE A 96 -23.14 4.19 -4.10
C ILE A 96 -23.88 4.63 -2.83
N CYS A 97 -23.37 5.61 -2.08
CA CYS A 97 -24.05 6.13 -0.89
C CYS A 97 -25.40 6.78 -1.25
N PHE A 98 -25.60 7.29 -2.47
CA PHE A 98 -26.87 7.88 -2.88
C PHE A 98 -28.02 6.86 -3.01
N GLU A 99 -27.70 5.57 -3.12
CA GLU A 99 -28.69 4.49 -3.17
C GLU A 99 -29.27 4.15 -1.78
N ILE A 100 -28.64 4.64 -0.71
CA ILE A 100 -29.09 4.44 0.68
C ILE A 100 -30.31 5.32 0.98
N LYS A 101 -31.38 4.69 1.46
CA LYS A 101 -32.65 5.36 1.77
C LYS A 101 -32.64 6.03 3.13
N ASP A 102 -32.11 5.36 4.16
CA ASP A 102 -31.95 5.95 5.49
C ASP A 102 -30.98 7.13 5.44
N GLU A 103 -31.47 8.32 5.81
CA GLU A 103 -30.72 9.56 5.67
C GLU A 103 -29.47 9.61 6.57
N ASN A 104 -29.57 9.11 7.80
CA ASN A 104 -28.45 9.11 8.74
C ASN A 104 -27.34 8.17 8.26
N LEU A 105 -27.72 6.99 7.78
CA LEU A 105 -26.78 6.02 7.22
C LEU A 105 -26.15 6.52 5.92
N ARG A 106 -26.91 7.22 5.06
CA ARG A 106 -26.39 7.86 3.84
C ARG A 106 -25.38 8.96 4.15
N VAL A 107 -25.68 9.83 5.11
CA VAL A 107 -24.75 10.88 5.55
C VAL A 107 -23.48 10.24 6.13
N GLY A 108 -23.63 9.23 7.00
CA GLY A 108 -22.51 8.47 7.55
C GLY A 108 -21.66 7.82 6.45
N CYS A 109 -22.29 7.22 5.44
CA CYS A 109 -21.61 6.66 4.27
C CYS A 109 -20.75 7.71 3.56
N SER A 110 -21.35 8.86 3.24
CA SER A 110 -20.70 9.94 2.49
C SER A 110 -19.50 10.52 3.25
N VAL A 111 -19.63 10.68 4.58
CA VAL A 111 -18.53 11.10 5.46
C VAL A 111 -17.38 10.11 5.41
N VAL A 112 -17.65 8.81 5.58
CA VAL A 112 -16.62 7.76 5.54
C VAL A 112 -15.92 7.71 4.17
N GLN A 113 -16.66 7.85 3.07
CA GLN A 113 -16.06 7.87 1.73
C GLN A 113 -15.19 9.11 1.49
N THR A 114 -15.63 10.27 1.98
CA THR A 114 -14.85 11.51 1.92
C THR A 114 -13.54 11.37 2.71
N GLU A 115 -13.61 10.88 3.94
CA GLU A 115 -12.43 10.64 4.78
C GLU A 115 -11.46 9.65 4.12
N THR A 116 -11.98 8.55 3.57
CA THR A 116 -11.19 7.54 2.85
C THR A 116 -10.49 8.14 1.64
N LYS A 117 -11.19 8.98 0.86
CA LYS A 117 -10.63 9.66 -0.32
C LYS A 117 -9.53 10.65 0.05
N VAL A 118 -9.72 11.43 1.12
CA VAL A 118 -8.71 12.36 1.64
C VAL A 118 -7.45 11.60 2.06
N PHE A 119 -7.61 10.52 2.83
CA PHE A 119 -6.48 9.67 3.24
C PHE A 119 -5.76 9.04 2.05
N VAL A 120 -6.48 8.43 1.11
CA VAL A 120 -5.86 7.81 -0.07
C VAL A 120 -5.09 8.87 -0.88
N ASN A 121 -5.63 10.08 -1.02
CA ASN A 121 -4.95 11.16 -1.72
C ASN A 121 -3.73 11.68 -0.95
N SER A 122 -3.77 11.76 0.39
CA SER A 122 -2.60 12.17 1.18
C SER A 122 -1.45 11.19 1.01
N VAL A 123 -1.72 9.89 1.08
CA VAL A 123 -0.71 8.85 0.88
C VAL A 123 -0.18 8.85 -0.55
N LYS A 124 -1.09 8.86 -1.55
CA LYS A 124 -0.71 8.83 -2.97
C LYS A 124 0.16 10.01 -3.38
N ASN A 125 -0.14 11.20 -2.88
CA ASN A 125 0.60 12.42 -3.21
C ASN A 125 1.75 12.69 -2.23
N ASN A 126 1.93 11.84 -1.21
CA ASN A 126 2.87 12.06 -0.11
C ASN A 126 2.73 13.46 0.52
N ASP A 127 1.48 13.90 0.70
CA ASP A 127 1.14 15.24 1.18
C ASP A 127 0.16 15.15 2.34
N ILE A 128 0.70 15.24 3.56
CA ILE A 128 -0.08 15.21 4.79
C ILE A 128 -1.02 16.42 4.95
N THR A 129 -0.74 17.53 4.26
CA THR A 129 -1.57 18.74 4.39
C THR A 129 -2.98 18.53 3.83
N ILE A 130 -3.15 17.54 2.95
CA ILE A 130 -4.45 17.10 2.44
C ILE A 130 -5.39 16.70 3.59
N CYS A 131 -4.89 16.11 4.68
CA CYS A 131 -5.71 15.77 5.86
C CYS A 131 -6.35 16.99 6.54
N ASN A 132 -5.84 18.21 6.30
CA ASN A 132 -6.39 19.44 6.90
C ASN A 132 -7.75 19.83 6.32
N SER A 133 -8.20 19.18 5.24
CA SER A 133 -9.54 19.42 4.69
C SER A 133 -10.66 18.74 5.49
N LEU A 134 -10.33 17.92 6.50
CA LEU A 134 -11.29 17.24 7.35
C LEU A 134 -11.68 18.09 8.57
N THR A 135 -12.75 17.72 9.26
CA THR A 135 -13.15 18.32 10.53
C THR A 135 -12.16 17.93 11.65
N ASN A 136 -11.98 18.80 12.64
CA ASN A 136 -10.88 18.73 13.63
C ASN A 136 -10.62 17.34 14.24
N ASN A 137 -11.65 16.61 14.66
CA ASN A 137 -11.50 15.28 15.26
C ASN A 137 -11.02 14.20 14.26
N ARG A 138 -11.23 14.40 12.96
CA ARG A 138 -10.84 13.49 11.88
C ARG A 138 -9.47 13.80 11.29
N VAL A 139 -8.97 15.03 11.48
CA VAL A 139 -7.64 15.43 11.01
C VAL A 139 -6.57 14.58 11.69
N ASP A 140 -6.69 14.37 13.00
CA ASP A 140 -5.72 13.58 13.76
C ASP A 140 -5.76 12.10 13.33
N ASP A 141 -6.94 11.50 13.16
CA ASP A 141 -7.10 10.14 12.64
C ASP A 141 -6.45 9.99 11.24
N CYS A 142 -6.68 10.95 10.34
CA CYS A 142 -6.09 10.94 9.00
C CYS A 142 -4.56 11.01 9.05
N ARG A 143 -4.01 11.89 9.90
CA ARG A 143 -2.56 12.08 10.05
C ARG A 143 -1.89 10.86 10.67
N ASP A 144 -2.48 10.28 11.71
CA ASP A 144 -1.97 9.09 12.37
C ASP A 144 -1.90 7.91 11.40
N ASN A 145 -2.97 7.69 10.63
CA ASN A 145 -2.99 6.66 9.58
C ASN A 145 -1.99 6.97 8.46
N TYR A 146 -1.82 8.25 8.10
CA TYR A 146 -0.79 8.66 7.12
C TYR A 146 0.60 8.27 7.61
N TYR A 147 0.99 8.62 8.83
CA TYR A 147 2.31 8.27 9.37
C TYR A 147 2.52 6.76 9.46
N LEU A 148 1.50 6.02 9.88
CA LEU A 148 1.54 4.55 9.89
C LEU A 148 1.75 3.98 8.48
N SER A 149 1.09 4.54 7.46
CA SER A 149 1.27 4.13 6.07
C SER A 149 2.69 4.43 5.55
N GLN A 150 3.33 5.50 6.02
CA GLN A 150 4.70 5.84 5.63
C GLN A 150 5.71 4.79 6.10
N LYS A 151 5.49 4.21 7.30
CA LYS A 151 6.26 3.06 7.77
C LYS A 151 6.06 1.85 6.84
N TYR A 152 4.82 1.44 6.60
CA TYR A 152 4.56 0.19 5.87
C TYR A 152 4.93 0.28 4.38
N ASN A 153 4.73 1.43 3.75
CA ASN A 153 5.00 1.60 2.32
C ASN A 153 6.45 1.98 2.02
N TYR A 154 7.12 2.70 2.93
CA TYR A 154 8.44 3.31 2.67
C TYR A 154 9.49 3.02 3.75
N GLY A 155 9.16 2.28 4.82
CA GLY A 155 10.08 2.00 5.92
C GLY A 155 10.40 3.21 6.80
N ASN A 156 9.66 4.32 6.67
CA ASN A 156 9.97 5.56 7.39
C ASN A 156 9.42 5.54 8.82
N THR A 157 10.20 5.01 9.76
CA THR A 157 9.84 4.95 11.18
C THR A 157 10.01 6.28 11.92
N SER A 158 10.72 7.26 11.34
CA SER A 158 10.96 8.56 11.99
C SER A 158 9.67 9.34 12.26
N LEU A 159 8.62 9.05 11.50
CA LEU A 159 7.31 9.68 11.61
C LEU A 159 6.41 9.04 12.68
N CYS A 160 6.73 7.86 13.21
CA CYS A 160 5.88 7.17 14.19
C CYS A 160 5.65 8.03 15.44
N ASN A 161 6.66 8.78 15.90
CA ASN A 161 6.53 9.68 17.06
C ASN A 161 5.55 10.83 16.86
N SER A 162 5.06 11.05 15.64
CA SER A 162 4.04 12.04 15.33
C SER A 162 2.61 11.50 15.46
N ILE A 163 2.45 10.18 15.69
CA ILE A 163 1.15 9.53 15.89
C ILE A 163 0.62 9.84 17.30
N LYS A 164 -0.60 10.34 17.40
CA LYS A 164 -1.25 10.65 18.68
C LYS A 164 -1.96 9.45 19.30
N ASN A 165 -2.63 8.64 18.47
CA ASN A 165 -3.31 7.42 18.88
C ASN A 165 -2.30 6.37 19.38
N GLN A 166 -2.42 5.97 20.65
CA GLN A 166 -1.44 5.09 21.31
C GLN A 166 -1.41 3.67 20.73
N GLU A 167 -2.54 3.15 20.25
CA GLU A 167 -2.60 1.84 19.61
C GLU A 167 -1.84 1.86 18.28
N LEU A 168 -2.09 2.89 17.46
CA LEU A 168 -1.40 3.06 16.18
C LEU A 168 0.10 3.35 16.36
N LEU A 169 0.46 4.12 17.38
CA LEU A 169 1.85 4.39 17.74
C LEU A 169 2.57 3.09 18.08
N THR A 170 1.99 2.25 18.94
CA THR A 170 2.55 0.95 19.31
C THR A 170 2.78 0.09 18.07
N ARG A 171 1.77 -0.06 17.21
CA ARG A 171 1.89 -0.77 15.93
C ARG A 171 2.93 -0.16 14.97
N CYS A 172 3.15 1.15 15.05
CA CYS A 172 4.18 1.82 14.26
C CYS A 172 5.59 1.56 14.81
N LEU A 173 5.75 1.25 16.09
CA LEU A 173 7.07 0.99 16.67
C LEU A 173 7.47 -0.50 16.65
N GLU A 174 6.51 -1.42 16.53
CA GLU A 174 6.72 -2.87 16.39
C GLU A 174 7.21 -3.32 15.02
#